data_AF-F8PX41-F1
#
_entry.id   AF-F8PX41-F1
#
_cell.length_a   1.000
_cell.length_b   1.000
_cell.length_c   1.000
_cell.angle_alpha   90.00
_cell.angle_beta   90.00
_cell.angle_gamma   90.00
#
_symmetry.space_group_name_H-M   'P 1'
#
loop_
_entity.id
_entity.type
_entity.pdbx_description
1 polymer ?
#
loop_
_entity_poly.entity_id
_entity_poly.type
_entity_poly.pdbx_seq_one_letter_code
_entity_poly.pdbx_strand_id
1 'polypeptide(L)'
;MWSIGDGRLVKLYPEHTYFDHAPNSSEILLISAMLASIGAAEYLGGKSHTLLLFAIKLVIATIIANTTHDLYRHLWRDAERNKAIKSTASRFQWFMAAFESSFIRMASEAGRSFGMVERGELLLLGKRFDWFTGRAGGGPRREERMNSRQRLTLIVIVVFTLCYVSF
;
A
#
# COMPACT_ATOMS: atom_id res chain seq x y z
N MET A 1 11.67 12.80 -0.82
CA MET A 1 11.04 11.69 -0.05
C MET A 1 12.13 10.90 0.64
N TRP A 2 12.01 10.66 1.96
CA TRP A 2 13.05 9.96 2.73
C TRP A 2 13.19 8.47 2.35
N SER A 3 12.12 7.82 1.90
CA SER A 3 12.09 6.36 1.74
C SER A 3 12.63 5.85 0.39
N ILE A 4 13.10 6.75 -0.49
CA ILE A 4 13.68 6.38 -1.80
C ILE A 4 14.93 5.50 -1.62
N GLY A 5 15.73 5.80 -0.60
CA GLY A 5 16.93 5.02 -0.25
C GLY A 5 16.60 3.66 0.38
N ASP A 6 15.51 3.56 1.15
CA ASP A 6 15.16 2.36 1.92
C ASP A 6 14.96 1.12 1.05
N GLY A 7 14.50 1.31 -0.20
CA GLY A 7 14.35 0.21 -1.15
C GLY A 7 15.68 -0.52 -1.44
N ARG A 8 16.81 0.16 -1.28
CA ARG A 8 18.15 -0.41 -1.52
C ARG A 8 18.51 -1.47 -0.47
N LEU A 9 17.93 -1.42 0.73
CA LEU A 9 18.19 -2.40 1.78
C LEU A 9 17.82 -3.82 1.36
N VAL A 10 16.79 -3.96 0.50
CA VAL A 10 16.37 -5.25 -0.04
C VAL A 10 17.46 -5.91 -0.88
N LYS A 11 18.27 -5.11 -1.59
CA LYS A 11 19.38 -5.59 -2.40
C LYS A 11 20.65 -5.79 -1.59
N LEU A 12 20.93 -4.89 -0.65
CA LEU A 12 22.15 -4.92 0.16
C LEU A 12 22.17 -6.08 1.16
N TYR A 13 21.01 -6.42 1.73
CA TYR A 13 20.88 -7.42 2.79
C TYR A 13 19.78 -8.43 2.46
N PRO A 14 19.94 -9.24 1.39
CA PRO A 14 18.89 -10.16 0.93
C PRO A 14 18.47 -11.19 2.00
N GLU A 15 19.37 -11.58 2.90
CA GLU A 15 19.12 -12.46 4.04
C GLU A 15 18.11 -11.89 5.05
N HIS A 16 17.95 -10.56 5.09
CA HIS A 16 17.00 -9.85 5.93
C HIS A 16 15.74 -9.44 5.16
N THR A 17 15.40 -10.16 4.09
CA THR A 17 14.20 -9.89 3.30
C THR A 17 13.20 -11.04 3.32
N TYR A 18 11.98 -10.72 2.89
CA TYR A 18 11.00 -11.72 2.52
C TYR A 18 10.17 -11.27 1.34
N PHE A 19 9.65 -12.25 0.61
CA PHE A 19 8.55 -12.03 -0.31
C PHE A 19 7.24 -11.87 0.47
N ASP A 20 6.51 -10.79 0.22
CA ASP A 20 5.15 -10.64 0.70
C ASP A 20 4.19 -11.31 -0.28
N HIS A 21 3.11 -11.91 0.24
CA HIS A 21 2.13 -12.62 -0.60
C HIS A 21 1.12 -11.67 -1.25
N ALA A 22 1.13 -10.39 -0.88
CA ALA A 22 0.26 -9.37 -1.42
C ALA A 22 1.08 -8.12 -1.80
N PRO A 23 0.76 -7.50 -2.95
CA PRO A 23 1.37 -6.22 -3.32
C PRO A 23 0.97 -5.13 -2.31
N ASN A 24 1.87 -4.17 -2.11
CA ASN A 24 1.59 -3.00 -1.29
C ASN A 24 0.81 -1.93 -2.08
N SER A 25 0.47 -0.80 -1.46
CA SER A 25 -0.32 0.22 -2.15
C SER A 25 0.43 0.79 -3.36
N SER A 26 1.73 1.00 -3.23
CA SER A 26 2.55 1.57 -4.30
C SER A 26 2.71 0.66 -5.52
N GLU A 27 2.79 -0.65 -5.32
CA GLU A 27 2.88 -1.63 -6.39
C GLU A 27 1.55 -1.72 -7.14
N ILE A 28 0.41 -1.67 -6.42
CA ILE A 28 -0.90 -1.57 -7.06
C ILE A 28 -1.04 -0.24 -7.81
N LEU A 29 -0.59 0.89 -7.24
CA LEU A 29 -0.62 2.18 -7.92
C LEU A 29 0.26 2.20 -9.18
N LEU A 30 1.41 1.52 -9.16
CA LEU A 30 2.26 1.35 -10.33
C LEU A 30 1.54 0.55 -11.43
N ILE A 31 0.88 -0.55 -11.06
CA ILE A 31 0.03 -1.31 -12.00
C ILE A 31 -1.07 -0.40 -12.56
N SER A 32 -1.78 0.35 -11.71
CA SER A 32 -2.80 1.31 -12.15
C SER A 32 -2.25 2.35 -13.11
N ALA A 33 -1.04 2.87 -12.86
CA ALA A 33 -0.41 3.84 -13.75
C ALA A 33 -0.12 3.23 -15.13
N MET A 34 0.40 2.00 -15.18
CA MET A 34 0.62 1.27 -16.43
C MET A 34 -0.70 1.04 -17.19
N LEU A 35 -1.75 0.59 -16.50
CA LEU A 35 -3.08 0.39 -17.09
C LEU A 35 -3.67 1.72 -17.61
N ALA A 36 -3.48 2.81 -16.86
CA ALA A 36 -3.94 4.14 -17.28
C ALA A 36 -3.21 4.62 -18.53
N SER A 37 -1.89 4.42 -18.64
CA SER A 37 -1.13 4.76 -19.85
C SER A 37 -1.60 3.98 -21.07
N ILE A 38 -1.83 2.67 -20.92
CA ILE A 38 -2.36 1.84 -22.01
C ILE A 38 -3.78 2.28 -22.38
N GLY A 39 -4.66 2.46 -21.39
CA GLY A 39 -6.04 2.88 -21.60
C GLY A 39 -6.16 4.28 -22.21
N ALA A 40 -5.25 5.20 -21.87
CA ALA A 40 -5.18 6.52 -22.49
C ALA A 40 -4.79 6.42 -23.97
N ALA A 41 -3.81 5.56 -24.32
CA ALA A 41 -3.45 5.32 -25.72
C ALA A 41 -4.61 4.70 -26.51
N GLU A 42 -5.33 3.74 -25.93
CA GLU A 42 -6.54 3.16 -26.55
C GLU A 42 -7.66 4.18 -26.76
N TYR A 43 -7.89 5.05 -25.78
CA TYR A 43 -8.88 6.11 -25.86
C TYR A 43 -8.54 7.12 -26.95
N LEU A 44 -7.29 7.58 -27.02
CA LEU A 44 -6.80 8.49 -28.06
C LEU A 44 -6.86 7.86 -29.45
N GLY A 45 -6.70 6.53 -29.53
CA GLY A 45 -6.88 5.76 -30.76
C GLY A 45 -8.34 5.49 -31.14
N GLY A 46 -9.32 6.06 -30.43
CA GLY A 46 -10.74 5.94 -30.74
C GLY A 46 -11.37 4.58 -30.43
N LYS A 47 -10.75 3.77 -29.56
CA LYS A 47 -11.22 2.42 -29.23
C LYS A 47 -12.19 2.42 -28.05
N SER A 48 -11.66 2.23 -26.84
CA SER A 48 -12.45 2.08 -25.62
C SER A 48 -11.81 2.88 -24.48
N HIS A 49 -12.67 3.41 -23.60
CA HIS A 49 -12.25 4.07 -22.36
C HIS A 49 -12.35 3.15 -21.13
N THR A 50 -12.76 1.88 -21.30
CA THR A 50 -12.98 0.93 -20.21
C THR A 50 -11.71 0.70 -19.38
N LEU A 51 -10.56 0.50 -20.03
CA LEU A 51 -9.30 0.25 -19.34
C LEU A 51 -8.84 1.46 -18.53
N LEU A 52 -9.01 2.66 -19.08
CA LEU A 52 -8.71 3.91 -18.39
C LEU A 52 -9.61 4.11 -17.17
N LEU A 53 -10.92 3.87 -17.30
CA LEU A 53 -11.84 3.93 -16.16
C LEU A 53 -11.50 2.88 -15.10
N PHE A 54 -11.16 1.66 -15.51
CA PHE A 54 -10.74 0.62 -14.57
C PHE A 54 -9.48 1.03 -13.79
N ALA A 55 -8.48 1.60 -14.46
CA ALA A 55 -7.27 2.11 -13.81
C ALA A 55 -7.57 3.21 -12.78
N ILE A 56 -8.45 4.16 -13.12
CA ILE A 56 -8.89 5.21 -12.19
C ILE A 56 -9.61 4.60 -10.98
N LYS A 57 -10.53 3.65 -11.20
CA LYS A 57 -11.23 2.94 -10.12
C LYS A 57 -10.27 2.16 -9.23
N LEU A 58 -9.22 1.55 -9.80
CA LEU A 58 -8.21 0.84 -9.04
C LEU A 58 -7.38 1.79 -8.16
N VAL A 59 -7.06 3.00 -8.63
CA VAL A 59 -6.43 4.05 -7.80
C VAL A 59 -7.33 4.42 -6.62
N ILE A 60 -8.61 4.73 -6.90
CA ILE A 60 -9.59 5.10 -5.87
C ILE A 60 -9.76 3.97 -4.84
N ALA A 61 -9.94 2.74 -5.32
CA ALA A 61 -10.07 1.56 -4.47
C ALA A 61 -8.83 1.35 -3.60
N THR A 62 -7.63 1.58 -4.15
CA THR A 62 -6.37 1.48 -3.40
C THR A 62 -6.32 2.47 -2.25
N ILE A 63 -6.65 3.74 -2.50
CA ILE A 63 -6.64 4.78 -1.47
C ILE A 63 -7.69 4.46 -0.38
N ILE A 64 -8.94 4.21 -0.77
CA ILE A 64 -10.03 3.92 0.16
C ILE A 64 -9.70 2.69 1.02
N ALA A 65 -9.32 1.58 0.40
CA ALA A 65 -9.05 0.34 1.14
C ALA A 65 -7.88 0.48 2.11
N ASN A 66 -6.81 1.17 1.73
CA ASN A 66 -5.65 1.40 2.60
C ASN A 66 -6.00 2.30 3.78
N THR A 67 -6.66 3.43 3.53
CA THR A 67 -7.07 4.36 4.58
C THR A 67 -8.10 3.72 5.53
N THR A 68 -9.13 3.05 4.99
CA THR A 68 -10.13 2.36 5.81
C THR A 68 -9.51 1.25 6.65
N HIS A 69 -8.59 0.45 6.08
CA HIS A 69 -7.88 -0.58 6.83
C HIS A 69 -7.05 0.01 7.97
N ASP A 70 -6.29 1.08 7.71
CA ASP A 70 -5.46 1.71 8.73
C ASP A 70 -6.30 2.37 9.83
N LEU A 71 -7.43 3.01 9.48
CA LEU A 71 -8.40 3.51 10.45
C LEU A 71 -8.98 2.38 11.31
N TYR A 72 -9.44 1.29 10.69
CA TYR A 72 -9.93 0.11 11.41
C TYR A 72 -8.87 -0.47 12.35
N ARG A 73 -7.63 -0.59 11.86
CA ARG A 73 -6.51 -1.12 12.64
C ARG A 73 -6.21 -0.25 13.86
N HIS A 74 -6.07 1.05 13.66
CA HIS A 74 -5.64 1.97 14.71
C HIS A 74 -6.75 2.37 15.69
N LEU A 75 -7.99 2.50 15.23
CA LEU A 75 -9.11 2.99 16.04
C LEU A 75 -9.93 1.87 16.68
N TRP A 76 -9.83 0.64 16.17
CA TRP A 76 -10.58 -0.50 16.67
C TRP A 76 -9.68 -1.68 17.01
N ARG A 77 -9.12 -2.37 16.01
CA ARG A 77 -8.48 -3.68 16.18
C ARG A 77 -7.36 -3.65 17.22
N ASP A 78 -6.49 -2.64 17.10
CA ASP A 78 -5.31 -2.48 17.93
C ASP A 78 -5.43 -1.25 18.86
N ALA A 79 -6.66 -0.77 19.12
CA ALA A 79 -6.91 0.44 19.92
C ALA A 79 -6.30 0.36 21.32
N GLU A 80 -6.22 -0.84 21.90
CA GLU A 80 -5.58 -1.10 23.20
C GLU A 80 -4.08 -0.77 23.19
N ARG A 81 -3.38 -0.94 22.06
CA ARG A 81 -1.95 -0.58 21.94
C ARG A 81 -1.74 0.92 22.15
N ASN A 82 -2.73 1.74 21.81
CA ASN A 82 -2.68 3.18 21.99
C ASN A 82 -2.88 3.60 23.46
N LYS A 83 -3.47 2.75 24.32
CA LYS A 83 -3.64 3.07 25.75
C LYS A 83 -2.32 3.15 26.51
N ALA A 84 -1.30 2.44 26.03
CA ALA A 84 0.05 2.54 26.59
C ALA A 84 0.74 3.88 26.23
N ILE A 85 0.25 4.58 25.20
CA ILE A 85 0.79 5.86 24.76
C ILE A 85 0.18 6.97 25.65
N LYS A 86 0.99 7.57 26.52
CA LYS A 86 0.59 8.75 27.31
C LYS A 86 0.44 9.96 26.37
N SER A 87 -0.75 10.15 25.82
CA SER A 87 -1.07 11.24 24.89
C SER A 87 -2.21 12.10 25.44
N THR A 88 -2.12 13.42 25.22
CA THR A 88 -3.19 14.39 25.49
C THR A 88 -4.14 14.55 24.31
N ALA A 89 -3.93 13.82 23.21
CA ALA A 89 -4.73 13.92 22.01
C ALA A 89 -6.18 13.45 22.25
N SER A 90 -7.14 14.24 21.78
CA SER A 90 -8.56 13.91 21.76
C SER A 90 -8.85 12.76 20.77
N ARG A 91 -10.04 12.16 20.88
CA ARG A 91 -10.47 11.09 19.96
C ARG A 91 -10.46 11.52 18.49
N PHE A 92 -10.86 12.76 18.22
CA PHE A 92 -10.85 13.30 16.85
C PHE A 92 -9.42 13.52 16.34
N GLN A 93 -8.51 14.00 17.20
CA GLN A 93 -7.09 14.12 16.84
C GLN A 93 -6.46 12.75 16.54
N TRP A 94 -6.83 11.70 17.29
CA TRP A 94 -6.41 10.33 16.99
C TRP A 94 -6.95 9.82 15.65
N PHE A 95 -8.21 10.12 15.32
CA PHE A 95 -8.77 9.81 14.00
C PHE A 95 -7.97 10.50 12.88
N MET A 96 -7.71 11.80 13.02
CA MET A 96 -6.94 12.56 12.03
C MET A 96 -5.50 12.06 11.91
N ALA A 97 -4.85 11.71 13.03
CA ALA A 97 -3.52 11.13 13.02
C ALA A 97 -3.49 9.76 12.32
N ALA A 98 -4.47 8.89 12.57
CA ALA A 98 -4.58 7.61 11.89
C ALA A 98 -4.83 7.79 10.39
N PHE A 99 -5.70 8.72 10.02
CA PHE A 99 -5.96 9.09 8.62
C PHE A 99 -4.69 9.58 7.92
N GLU A 100 -4.01 10.58 8.48
CA GLU A 100 -2.76 11.13 7.93
C GLU A 100 -1.66 10.06 7.84
N SER A 101 -1.54 9.22 8.87
CA SER A 101 -0.55 8.13 8.89
C SER A 101 -0.73 7.15 7.73
N SER A 102 -1.97 6.95 7.26
CA SER A 102 -2.23 6.10 6.09
C SER A 102 -1.61 6.69 4.81
N PHE A 103 -1.70 8.00 4.61
CA PHE A 103 -1.09 8.68 3.48
C PHE A 103 0.44 8.70 3.59
N ILE A 104 0.97 8.96 4.78
CA ILE A 104 2.42 8.91 5.03
C ILE A 104 2.97 7.51 4.73
N ARG A 105 2.27 6.44 5.14
CA ARG A 105 2.64 5.06 4.83
C ARG A 105 2.63 4.80 3.32
N MET A 106 1.55 5.15 2.63
CA MET A 106 1.45 4.95 1.17
C MET A 106 2.53 5.75 0.41
N ALA A 107 2.83 6.98 0.84
CA ALA A 107 3.92 7.77 0.28
C ALA A 107 5.30 7.15 0.56
N SER A 108 5.50 6.58 1.76
CA SER A 108 6.72 5.85 2.11
C SER A 108 6.91 4.59 1.26
N GLU A 109 5.83 3.83 1.02
CA GLU A 109 5.81 2.70 0.08
C GLU A 109 6.14 3.16 -1.35
N ALA A 110 5.53 4.25 -1.80
CA ALA A 110 5.77 4.83 -3.12
C ALA A 110 7.24 5.22 -3.31
N GLY A 111 7.87 5.84 -2.30
CA GLY A 111 9.30 6.18 -2.39
C GLY A 111 10.20 4.96 -2.53
N ARG A 112 9.92 3.89 -1.78
CA ARG A 112 10.68 2.63 -1.88
C ARG A 112 10.56 2.03 -3.27
N SER A 113 9.35 1.90 -3.78
CA SER A 113 9.08 1.34 -5.11
C SER A 113 9.66 2.22 -6.21
N PHE A 114 9.51 3.54 -6.11
CA PHE A 114 10.11 4.50 -7.05
C PHE A 114 11.63 4.36 -7.11
N GLY A 115 12.30 4.31 -5.95
CA GLY A 115 13.76 4.13 -5.91
C GLY A 115 14.20 2.80 -6.53
N MET A 116 13.44 1.71 -6.34
CA MET A 116 13.73 0.44 -7.03
C MET A 116 13.56 0.55 -8.55
N VAL A 117 12.48 1.20 -9.01
CA VAL A 117 12.22 1.41 -10.45
C VAL A 117 13.31 2.26 -11.08
N GLU A 118 13.69 3.38 -10.44
CA GLU A 118 14.75 4.29 -10.90
C GLU A 118 16.09 3.58 -11.08
N ARG A 119 16.41 2.61 -10.21
CA ARG A 119 17.65 1.81 -10.29
C ARG A 119 17.54 0.57 -11.18
N GLY A 120 16.41 0.34 -11.85
CA GLY A 120 16.17 -0.86 -12.66
C GLY A 120 16.03 -2.15 -11.85
N GLU A 121 15.73 -2.06 -10.55
CA GLU A 121 15.66 -3.18 -9.59
C GLU A 121 14.25 -3.81 -9.54
N LEU A 122 13.58 -3.93 -10.70
CA LEU A 122 12.17 -4.37 -10.77
C LEU A 122 11.92 -5.77 -10.19
N LEU A 123 12.92 -6.66 -10.27
CA LEU A 123 12.85 -8.03 -9.70
C LEU A 123 12.84 -8.04 -8.16
N LEU A 124 13.07 -6.90 -7.52
CA LEU A 124 13.00 -6.73 -6.06
C LEU A 124 11.63 -6.23 -5.60
N LEU A 125 10.73 -5.84 -6.51
CA LEU A 125 9.33 -5.59 -6.16
C LEU A 125 8.70 -6.84 -5.54
N GLY A 126 7.75 -6.63 -4.63
CA GLY A 126 7.15 -7.69 -3.80
C GLY A 126 8.03 -8.15 -2.64
N LYS A 127 9.33 -7.83 -2.61
CA LYS A 127 10.16 -8.06 -1.43
C LYS A 127 9.99 -6.94 -0.41
N ARG A 128 10.11 -7.31 0.87
CA ARG A 128 10.06 -6.43 2.03
C ARG A 128 11.29 -6.67 2.89
N PHE A 129 11.84 -5.59 3.43
CA PHE A 129 12.92 -5.67 4.40
C PHE A 129 12.35 -5.98 5.78
N ASP A 130 12.97 -6.93 6.48
CA ASP A 130 12.67 -7.24 7.88
C ASP A 130 13.42 -6.26 8.79
N TRP A 131 12.71 -5.22 9.22
CA TRP A 131 13.24 -4.18 10.10
C TRP A 131 13.73 -4.71 11.46
N PHE A 132 13.31 -5.91 11.87
CA PHE A 132 13.77 -6.53 13.10
C PHE A 132 14.91 -7.52 12.88
N THR A 133 15.29 -7.82 11.64
CA THR A 133 16.39 -8.74 11.29
C THR A 133 16.28 -10.09 12.03
N GLY A 134 15.06 -10.60 12.22
CA GLY A 134 14.77 -11.82 12.98
C GLY A 134 14.80 -11.70 14.52
N ARG A 135 15.23 -10.56 15.10
CA ARG A 135 15.39 -10.39 16.56
C ARG A 135 14.06 -10.39 17.33
N ALA A 136 12.97 -9.96 16.70
CA ALA A 136 11.62 -9.97 17.28
C ALA A 136 10.84 -11.26 16.95
N GLY A 137 11.54 -12.31 16.47
CA GLY A 137 10.93 -13.53 15.98
C GLY A 137 10.05 -13.31 14.74
N GLY A 138 9.19 -14.28 14.43
CA GLY A 138 8.32 -14.23 13.24
C GLY A 138 7.04 -13.39 13.39
N GLY A 139 6.79 -12.82 14.58
CA GLY A 139 5.56 -12.07 14.90
C GLY A 139 5.33 -10.88 13.96
N PRO A 140 6.25 -9.90 13.89
CA PRO A 140 6.09 -8.71 13.04
C PRO A 140 5.89 -9.05 11.55
N ARG A 141 6.66 -10.00 11.02
CA ARG A 141 6.50 -10.46 9.63
C ARG A 141 5.11 -11.05 9.36
N ARG A 142 4.59 -11.86 10.29
CA ARG A 142 3.24 -12.46 10.15
C ARG A 142 2.14 -11.40 10.23
N GLU A 143 2.28 -10.45 11.15
CA GLU A 143 1.35 -9.33 11.29
C GLU A 143 1.33 -8.48 10.02
N GLU A 144 2.50 -8.14 9.47
CA GLU A 144 2.57 -7.33 8.25
C GLU A 144 1.96 -8.06 7.04
N ARG A 145 2.27 -9.36 6.85
CA ARG A 145 1.63 -10.18 5.80
C ARG A 145 0.12 -10.28 5.96
N MET A 146 -0.37 -10.36 7.20
CA MET A 146 -1.81 -10.34 7.46
C MET A 146 -2.42 -8.99 7.06
N ASN A 147 -1.78 -7.89 7.44
CA ASN A 147 -2.23 -6.54 7.06
C ASN A 147 -2.23 -6.36 5.53
N SER A 148 -1.16 -6.78 4.84
CA SER A 148 -1.08 -6.73 3.37
C SER A 148 -2.22 -7.51 2.70
N ARG A 149 -2.52 -8.73 3.19
CA ARG A 149 -3.66 -9.52 2.69
C ARG A 149 -5.00 -8.81 2.93
N GLN A 150 -5.24 -8.31 4.13
CA GLN A 150 -6.48 -7.60 4.45
C GLN A 150 -6.69 -6.36 3.57
N ARG A 151 -5.62 -5.58 3.34
CA ARG A 151 -5.65 -4.43 2.43
C ARG A 151 -5.96 -4.87 1.00
N LEU A 152 -5.27 -5.88 0.49
CA LEU A 152 -5.54 -6.40 -0.86
C LEU A 152 -6.98 -6.90 -1.01
N THR A 153 -7.50 -7.65 -0.04
CA THR A 153 -8.89 -8.11 -0.04
C THR A 153 -9.87 -6.93 -0.09
N LEU A 154 -9.63 -5.87 0.69
CA LEU A 154 -10.45 -4.66 0.66
C LEU A 154 -10.35 -3.94 -0.69
N ILE A 155 -9.17 -3.86 -1.30
CA ILE A 155 -9.00 -3.29 -2.65
C ILE A 155 -9.87 -4.04 -3.66
N VAL A 156 -9.82 -5.37 -3.65
CA VAL A 156 -10.61 -6.23 -4.55
C VAL A 156 -12.11 -6.01 -4.34
N ILE A 157 -12.58 -5.95 -3.10
CA ILE A 157 -13.98 -5.68 -2.80
C ILE A 157 -14.39 -4.29 -3.31
N VAL A 158 -13.63 -3.25 -2.98
CA VAL A 158 -13.97 -1.87 -3.36
C VAL A 158 -13.94 -1.68 -4.87
N VAL A 159 -12.92 -2.20 -5.57
CA VAL A 159 -12.85 -2.05 -7.03
C VAL A 159 -13.98 -2.83 -7.71
N PHE A 160 -14.34 -4.01 -7.21
CA PHE A 160 -15.49 -4.77 -7.70
C PHE A 160 -16.79 -3.98 -7.54
N THR A 161 -17.03 -3.40 -6.36
CA THR A 161 -18.19 -2.55 -6.11
C THR A 161 -18.22 -1.32 -7.04
N LEU A 162 -17.10 -0.62 -7.20
CA LEU A 162 -17.00 0.53 -8.11
C LEU A 162 -17.22 0.14 -9.58
N CYS A 163 -16.81 -1.07 -9.97
CA CYS A 163 -17.09 -1.58 -11.30
C CYS A 163 -18.57 -1.91 -11.48
N TYR A 164 -19.19 -2.60 -10.52
CA TYR A 164 -20.59 -2.99 -10.56
C TYR A 164 -21.56 -1.81 -10.62
N VAL A 165 -21.32 -0.75 -9.84
CA VAL A 165 -22.22 0.42 -9.75
C VAL A 165 -22.16 1.32 -10.99
N SER A 166 -21.16 1.17 -11.87
CA SER A 166 -21.05 1.98 -13.09
C SER A 166 -21.59 1.30 -14.36
N PHE A 167 -22.26 0.16 -14.22
CA PHE A 167 -23.09 -0.44 -15.27
C PHE A 167 -24.54 -0.04 -15.03
#